data_AF-A0A560AGJ2-F1
#
_entry.id   AF-A0A560AGJ2-F1
#
_cell.length_a   1.000
_cell.length_b   1.000
_cell.length_c   1.000
_cell.angle_alpha   90.00
_cell.angle_beta   90.00
_cell.angle_gamma   90.00
#
_symmetry.space_group_name_H-M   'P 1'
#
loop_
_entity.id
_entity.type
_entity.pdbx_description
1 polymer ?
#
loop_
_entity_poly.entity_id
_entity_poly.type
_entity_poly.pdbx_seq_one_letter_code
_entity_poly.pdbx_strand_id
1 'polypeptide(L)'
;MTTPYTLSLISAPPVNLTPYAAKADPSFTGTATFAGSVQLASGSLAAPSLSFSGDADTGLCRPANDQMTLVAGGGAVFRAAAVTGQVNNLVVFSGPSGLPPVIAAEGADANIGLRLMSKGSMQDSSDILLLNGAGRSLARFGSGTGGTIVNSLLVRAQSSGQPVQIYAEGNDASIDLALYAKGSAGRIRFGTFTAGSDAPVTGFIEIRDSSGALRKLAVIA
;
A
#
# COMPACT_ATOMS: atom_id res chain seq x y z
N MET A 1 -34.89 18.49 45.21
CA MET A 1 -34.02 19.19 44.23
C MET A 1 -32.59 19.08 44.73
N THR A 2 -31.76 18.24 44.11
CA THR A 2 -30.35 18.08 44.49
C THR A 2 -29.52 19.10 43.71
N THR A 3 -29.01 20.11 44.39
CA THR A 3 -28.05 21.07 43.85
C THR A 3 -26.82 20.35 43.29
N PRO A 4 -26.40 20.59 42.04
CA PRO A 4 -25.16 20.01 41.52
C PRO A 4 -23.97 20.65 42.23
N TYR A 5 -23.15 19.83 42.89
CA TYR A 5 -21.86 20.26 43.43
C TYR A 5 -20.87 20.38 42.26
N THR A 6 -20.29 21.56 42.06
CA THR A 6 -19.16 21.76 41.14
C THR A 6 -17.87 21.77 41.93
N LEU A 7 -17.00 20.78 41.69
CA LEU A 7 -15.65 20.75 42.23
C LEU A 7 -14.76 21.72 41.46
N SER A 8 -14.32 22.79 42.11
CA SER A 8 -13.30 23.71 41.58
C SER A 8 -11.93 23.26 42.11
N LEU A 9 -11.09 22.71 41.24
CA LEU A 9 -9.74 22.28 41.60
C LEU A 9 -8.79 23.47 41.41
N ILE A 10 -8.39 24.07 42.53
CA ILE A 10 -7.24 25.00 42.59
C ILE A 10 -5.95 24.18 42.56
N SER A 11 -4.85 24.78 42.09
CA SER A 11 -3.54 24.12 41.94
C SER A 11 -3.06 23.48 43.26
N ALA A 12 -3.31 22.18 43.41
CA ALA A 12 -2.92 21.39 44.58
C ALA A 12 -2.36 20.05 44.11
N PRO A 13 -1.44 19.42 44.88
CA PRO A 13 -0.85 18.11 44.59
C PRO A 13 -1.92 17.05 44.28
N PRO A 14 -1.56 15.94 43.60
CA PRO A 14 -2.51 15.07 42.92
C PRO A 14 -3.71 14.71 43.78
N VAL A 15 -4.90 15.16 43.34
CA VAL A 15 -6.16 14.93 44.04
C VAL A 15 -6.59 13.48 43.79
N ASN A 16 -6.77 12.72 44.87
CA ASN A 16 -7.32 11.37 44.77
C ASN A 16 -8.83 11.46 44.46
N LEU A 17 -9.21 11.08 43.25
CA LEU A 17 -10.60 11.12 42.77
C LEU A 17 -11.34 9.78 42.95
N THR A 18 -10.72 8.74 43.54
CA THR A 18 -11.41 7.46 43.79
C THR A 18 -12.72 7.54 44.59
N PRO A 19 -12.94 8.48 45.54
CA PRO A 19 -14.22 8.56 46.25
C PRO A 19 -15.34 9.23 45.44
N TYR A 20 -15.04 9.84 44.29
CA TYR A 20 -16.04 10.47 43.44
C TYR A 20 -16.44 9.49 42.33
N ALA A 21 -17.75 9.20 42.23
CA ALA A 21 -18.26 8.43 41.10
C ALA A 21 -17.89 9.17 39.80
N ALA A 22 -17.20 8.49 38.89
CA ALA A 22 -16.92 9.05 37.58
C ALA A 22 -18.27 9.45 36.97
N LYS A 23 -18.44 10.75 36.67
CA LYS A 23 -19.50 11.18 35.77
C LYS A 23 -19.36 10.32 34.52
N ALA A 24 -20.44 9.68 34.06
CA ALA A 24 -20.44 9.05 32.74
C ALA A 24 -19.92 10.10 31.75
N ASP A 25 -18.77 9.80 31.15
CA ASP A 25 -18.05 10.65 30.21
C ASP A 25 -17.49 11.94 30.86
N PRO A 26 -16.37 11.84 31.62
CA PRO A 26 -15.64 13.03 32.04
C PRO A 26 -15.08 13.73 30.80
N SER A 27 -15.53 14.95 30.54
CA SER A 27 -14.98 15.81 29.49
C SER A 27 -14.11 16.89 30.10
N PHE A 28 -12.94 17.12 29.50
CA PHE A 28 -12.04 18.20 29.87
C PHE A 28 -12.19 19.31 28.83
N THR A 29 -12.46 20.55 29.27
CA THR A 29 -12.53 21.72 28.37
C THR A 29 -11.16 22.38 28.16
N GLY A 30 -10.12 21.90 28.84
CA GLY A 30 -8.72 22.32 28.71
C GLY A 30 -7.78 21.13 28.57
N THR A 31 -6.48 21.36 28.79
CA THR A 31 -5.47 20.31 28.69
C THR A 31 -5.57 19.34 29.87
N ALA A 32 -5.75 18.05 29.58
CA ALA A 32 -5.53 16.98 30.54
C ALA A 32 -4.07 16.50 30.45
N THR A 33 -3.34 16.50 31.56
CA THR A 33 -1.96 16.00 31.65
C THR A 33 -1.90 14.87 32.67
N PHE A 34 -1.36 13.73 32.25
CA PHE A 34 -1.16 12.57 33.12
C PHE A 34 0.35 12.39 33.34
N ALA A 35 0.76 12.26 34.59
CA ALA A 35 2.18 12.06 34.94
C ALA A 35 2.68 10.63 34.65
N GLY A 36 1.76 9.69 34.41
CA GLY A 36 2.04 8.29 34.12
C GLY A 36 1.29 7.79 32.89
N SER A 37 1.36 6.47 32.65
CA SER A 37 0.65 5.85 31.53
C SER A 37 -0.87 5.93 31.70
N VAL A 38 -1.57 6.11 30.59
CA VAL A 38 -3.03 6.03 30.53
C VAL A 38 -3.39 4.67 29.96
N GLN A 39 -4.08 3.85 30.74
CA GLN A 39 -4.65 2.59 30.28
C GLN A 39 -6.10 2.82 29.85
N LEU A 40 -6.43 2.34 28.67
CA LEU A 40 -7.76 2.43 28.09
C LEU A 40 -8.37 1.03 28.06
N ALA A 41 -9.70 0.97 28.12
CA ALA A 41 -10.39 -0.26 27.73
C ALA A 41 -10.05 -0.63 26.27
N SER A 42 -10.24 -1.89 25.89
CA SER A 42 -9.96 -2.34 24.52
C SER A 42 -10.81 -1.61 23.47
N GLY A 43 -12.07 -1.31 23.80
CA GLY A 43 -13.03 -0.78 22.83
C GLY A 43 -13.38 -1.79 21.72
N SER A 44 -14.25 -1.38 20.81
CA SER A 44 -14.66 -2.15 19.64
C SER A 44 -14.68 -1.26 18.40
N LEU A 45 -15.04 -1.80 17.23
CA LEU A 45 -15.26 -0.97 16.05
C LEU A 45 -16.51 -0.08 16.22
N ALA A 46 -17.60 -0.60 16.79
CA ALA A 46 -18.82 0.18 17.01
C ALA A 46 -18.73 1.17 18.20
N ALA A 47 -17.73 0.99 19.07
CA ALA A 47 -17.49 1.85 20.23
C ALA A 47 -15.99 1.86 20.57
N PRO A 48 -15.18 2.69 19.87
CA PRO A 48 -13.76 2.84 20.16
C PRO A 48 -13.50 3.33 21.58
N SER A 49 -12.34 3.00 22.16
CA SER A 49 -12.02 3.38 23.55
C SER A 49 -11.51 4.81 23.68
N LEU A 50 -10.97 5.37 22.60
CA LEU A 50 -10.91 6.81 22.39
C LEU A 50 -11.90 7.15 21.28
N SER A 51 -12.86 8.02 21.57
CA SER A 51 -13.86 8.49 20.62
C SER A 51 -14.13 9.98 20.81
N PHE A 52 -14.94 10.56 19.92
CA PHE A 52 -15.27 11.99 19.96
C PHE A 52 -16.68 12.21 20.50
N SER A 53 -16.86 13.28 21.29
CA SER A 53 -18.21 13.67 21.72
C SER A 53 -19.05 14.04 20.50
N GLY A 54 -20.16 13.34 20.28
CA GLY A 54 -21.01 13.49 19.10
C GLY A 54 -20.69 12.54 17.95
N ASP A 55 -19.58 11.80 18.01
CA ASP A 55 -19.19 10.77 17.03
C ASP A 55 -18.53 9.61 17.79
N ALA A 56 -19.39 8.77 18.40
CA ALA A 56 -18.99 7.70 19.30
C ALA A 56 -18.45 6.47 18.57
N ASP A 57 -18.53 6.42 17.24
CA ASP A 57 -18.09 5.29 16.41
C ASP A 57 -16.83 5.60 15.58
N THR A 58 -16.22 6.77 15.81
CA THR A 58 -14.95 7.20 15.20
C THR A 58 -13.87 7.39 16.27
N GLY A 59 -12.66 6.85 16.03
CA GLY A 59 -11.53 7.00 16.95
C GLY A 59 -10.53 5.84 16.92
N LEU A 60 -10.06 5.41 18.09
CA LEU A 60 -9.02 4.38 18.25
C LEU A 60 -9.51 3.21 19.11
N CYS A 61 -9.30 1.98 18.65
CA CYS A 61 -9.60 0.78 19.43
C CYS A 61 -8.56 -0.35 19.31
N ARG A 62 -8.69 -1.32 20.21
CA ARG A 62 -7.89 -2.55 20.33
C ARG A 62 -8.83 -3.77 20.20
N PRO A 63 -9.28 -4.12 18.98
CA PRO A 63 -10.39 -5.08 18.80
C PRO A 63 -10.01 -6.54 19.12
N ALA A 64 -8.73 -6.85 19.23
CA ALA A 64 -8.19 -8.14 19.61
C ALA A 64 -6.80 -7.96 20.25
N ASN A 65 -6.24 -9.05 20.79
CA ASN A 65 -4.85 -9.05 21.29
C ASN A 65 -3.90 -8.63 20.17
N ASP A 66 -2.97 -7.75 20.54
CA ASP A 66 -1.86 -7.27 19.73
C ASP A 66 -2.26 -6.60 18.42
N GLN A 67 -3.44 -5.98 18.41
CA GLN A 67 -3.92 -5.15 17.32
C GLN A 67 -4.13 -3.70 17.78
N MET A 68 -4.06 -2.76 16.85
CA MET A 68 -4.43 -1.35 17.03
C MET A 68 -5.14 -0.90 15.76
N THR A 69 -6.31 -0.27 15.90
CA THR A 69 -7.18 0.06 14.76
C THR A 69 -7.67 1.50 14.83
N LEU A 70 -7.46 2.25 13.74
CA LEU A 70 -8.16 3.50 13.48
C LEU A 70 -9.55 3.17 12.94
N VAL A 71 -10.56 3.81 13.50
CA VAL A 71 -11.98 3.57 13.21
C VAL A 71 -12.63 4.87 12.74
N ALA A 72 -13.47 4.78 11.71
CA ALA A 72 -14.36 5.86 11.28
C ALA A 72 -15.74 5.29 10.93
N GLY A 73 -16.81 5.90 11.44
CA GLY A 73 -18.19 5.47 11.16
C GLY A 73 -18.47 4.02 11.55
N GLY A 74 -17.86 3.53 12.64
CA GLY A 74 -17.97 2.15 13.10
C GLY A 74 -17.17 1.12 12.30
N GLY A 75 -16.39 1.55 11.30
CA GLY A 75 -15.59 0.70 10.43
C GLY A 75 -14.08 0.85 10.64
N ALA A 76 -13.32 -0.24 10.49
CA ALA A 76 -11.86 -0.18 10.51
C ALA A 76 -11.32 0.46 9.22
N VAL A 77 -10.55 1.53 9.33
CA VAL A 77 -9.92 2.22 8.17
C VAL A 77 -8.42 1.99 8.07
N PHE A 78 -7.76 1.70 9.21
CA PHE A 78 -6.37 1.25 9.24
C PHE A 78 -6.18 0.31 10.43
N ARG A 79 -5.49 -0.81 10.21
CA ARG A 79 -5.22 -1.81 11.26
C ARG A 79 -3.76 -2.22 11.23
N ALA A 80 -3.11 -2.09 12.38
CA ALA A 80 -1.82 -2.72 12.66
C ALA A 80 -2.05 -3.96 13.55
N ALA A 81 -1.33 -5.03 13.28
CA ALA A 81 -1.34 -6.25 14.07
C ALA A 81 0.10 -6.77 14.20
N ALA A 82 0.49 -7.16 15.41
CA ALA A 82 1.77 -7.79 15.64
C ALA A 82 1.80 -9.19 15.00
N VAL A 83 2.99 -9.62 14.61
CA VAL A 83 3.28 -11.00 14.22
C VAL A 83 4.37 -11.58 15.12
N THR A 84 4.35 -12.88 15.34
CA THR A 84 5.37 -13.55 16.15
C THR A 84 6.76 -13.34 15.54
N GLY A 85 7.72 -12.86 16.34
CA GLY A 85 9.10 -12.63 15.89
C GLY A 85 9.28 -11.43 14.95
N GLN A 86 8.42 -10.42 15.03
CA GLN A 86 8.50 -9.23 14.18
C GLN A 86 9.84 -8.49 14.33
N VAL A 87 10.62 -8.44 13.24
CA VAL A 87 11.87 -7.66 13.14
C VAL A 87 11.89 -6.66 11.97
N ASN A 88 10.87 -6.73 11.11
CA ASN A 88 10.69 -5.85 9.96
C ASN A 88 9.30 -5.19 10.02
N ASN A 89 9.17 -3.96 9.53
CA ASN A 89 7.96 -3.15 9.60
C ASN A 89 7.76 -2.26 8.35
N LEU A 90 6.58 -1.67 8.24
CA LEU A 90 6.24 -0.64 7.25
C LEU A 90 6.46 0.74 7.87
N VAL A 91 7.19 1.61 7.15
CA VAL A 91 7.40 3.00 7.54
C VAL A 91 6.89 3.94 6.46
N VAL A 92 6.23 5.02 6.87
CA VAL A 92 5.79 6.10 5.98
C VAL A 92 6.57 7.36 6.34
N PHE A 93 7.48 7.76 5.45
CA PHE A 93 8.28 8.97 5.58
C PHE A 93 7.58 10.15 4.91
N SER A 94 7.57 11.29 5.60
CA SER A 94 7.26 12.57 4.96
C SER A 94 8.41 12.99 4.04
N GLY A 95 8.10 13.68 2.94
CA GLY A 95 9.11 14.27 2.06
C GLY A 95 9.48 15.68 2.52
N PRO A 96 10.76 16.07 2.56
CA PRO A 96 11.13 17.48 2.67
C PRO A 96 10.71 18.24 1.39
N SER A 97 10.75 19.58 1.45
CA SER A 97 10.40 20.42 0.30
C SER A 97 11.10 19.96 -0.99
N GLY A 98 10.32 19.69 -2.03
CA GLY A 98 10.81 19.25 -3.34
C GLY A 98 10.96 17.74 -3.52
N LEU A 99 10.73 16.91 -2.49
CA LEU A 99 10.77 15.45 -2.56
C LEU A 99 9.42 14.82 -2.20
N PRO A 100 9.05 13.67 -2.81
CA PRO A 100 7.82 12.97 -2.46
C PRO A 100 7.95 12.23 -1.11
N PRO A 101 6.82 11.96 -0.42
CA PRO A 101 6.81 11.01 0.69
C PRO A 101 7.17 9.60 0.21
N VAL A 102 7.65 8.77 1.13
CA VAL A 102 8.11 7.40 0.83
C VAL A 102 7.39 6.39 1.72
N ILE A 103 6.96 5.28 1.14
CA ILE A 103 6.52 4.09 1.86
C ILE A 103 7.64 3.06 1.74
N ALA A 104 8.21 2.62 2.86
CA ALA A 104 9.39 1.76 2.91
C ALA A 104 9.20 0.54 3.82
N ALA A 105 9.94 -0.51 3.54
CA ALA A 105 10.12 -1.63 4.46
C ALA A 105 11.45 -1.44 5.21
N GLU A 106 11.40 -1.38 6.53
CA GLU A 106 12.59 -1.22 7.38
C GLU A 106 12.64 -2.33 8.44
N GLY A 107 13.84 -2.66 8.92
CA GLY A 107 14.00 -3.73 9.89
C GLY A 107 15.44 -4.16 10.07
N ALA A 108 15.62 -5.19 10.91
CA ALA A 108 16.94 -5.74 11.22
C ALA A 108 17.52 -6.62 10.09
N ASP A 109 16.67 -7.16 9.20
CA ASP A 109 17.14 -8.01 8.11
C ASP A 109 17.86 -7.21 7.02
N ALA A 110 18.93 -7.79 6.47
CA ALA A 110 19.73 -7.13 5.44
C ALA A 110 18.98 -6.93 4.11
N ASN A 111 18.01 -7.79 3.80
CA ASN A 111 17.21 -7.73 2.58
C ASN A 111 15.73 -7.84 2.93
N ILE A 112 14.96 -6.79 2.66
CA ILE A 112 13.53 -6.74 2.98
C ILE A 112 12.76 -6.27 1.74
N GLY A 113 11.78 -7.05 1.33
CA GLY A 113 10.85 -6.66 0.27
C GLY A 113 9.60 -5.99 0.83
N LEU A 114 9.01 -5.07 0.06
CA LEU A 114 7.66 -4.56 0.31
C LEU A 114 6.65 -5.40 -0.47
N ARG A 115 5.72 -6.05 0.24
CA ARG A 115 4.62 -6.80 -0.39
C ARG A 115 3.33 -5.99 -0.31
N LEU A 116 2.72 -5.74 -1.46
CA LEU A 116 1.38 -5.20 -1.59
C LEU A 116 0.46 -6.34 -2.05
N MET A 117 -0.72 -6.45 -1.45
CA MET A 117 -1.63 -7.57 -1.72
C MET A 117 -3.08 -7.07 -1.75
N SER A 118 -3.75 -7.34 -2.86
CA SER A 118 -5.20 -7.26 -2.99
C SER A 118 -5.85 -8.60 -2.63
N LYS A 119 -7.14 -8.57 -2.28
CA LYS A 119 -7.94 -9.77 -2.02
C LYS A 119 -8.99 -9.97 -3.10
N GLY A 120 -9.24 -11.22 -3.47
CA GLY A 120 -10.27 -11.61 -4.44
C GLY A 120 -9.67 -12.29 -5.67
N SER A 121 -10.53 -12.93 -6.46
CA SER A 121 -10.19 -13.67 -7.69
C SER A 121 -10.69 -12.94 -8.95
N MET A 122 -11.23 -11.73 -8.83
CA MET A 122 -11.86 -11.01 -9.95
C MET A 122 -10.95 -9.91 -10.48
N GLN A 123 -10.50 -10.08 -11.73
CA GLN A 123 -9.83 -9.05 -12.52
C GLN A 123 -10.62 -7.73 -12.43
N ASP A 124 -9.92 -6.66 -12.08
CA ASP A 124 -10.41 -5.29 -11.85
C ASP A 124 -10.69 -4.92 -10.38
N SER A 125 -11.51 -5.69 -9.65
CA SER A 125 -11.82 -5.35 -8.24
C SER A 125 -10.74 -5.78 -7.25
N SER A 126 -9.86 -6.70 -7.65
CA SER A 126 -8.76 -7.21 -6.84
C SER A 126 -7.38 -6.92 -7.44
N ASP A 127 -7.22 -5.83 -8.20
CA ASP A 127 -5.92 -5.41 -8.71
C ASP A 127 -5.15 -4.52 -7.73
N ILE A 128 -3.83 -4.48 -7.88
CA ILE A 128 -2.99 -3.41 -7.33
C ILE A 128 -2.84 -2.33 -8.40
N LEU A 129 -3.16 -1.08 -8.05
CA LEU A 129 -3.25 0.04 -8.99
C LEU A 129 -2.21 1.13 -8.68
N LEU A 130 -1.60 1.70 -9.72
CA LEU A 130 -0.88 2.97 -9.65
C LEU A 130 -1.74 4.02 -10.33
N LEU A 131 -2.06 5.09 -9.62
CA LEU A 131 -3.01 6.12 -10.07
C LEU A 131 -2.30 7.48 -10.23
N ASN A 132 -2.85 8.36 -11.07
CA ASN A 132 -2.49 9.79 -11.06
C ASN A 132 -3.41 10.60 -10.12
N GLY A 133 -3.13 11.91 -9.97
CA GLY A 133 -3.91 12.81 -9.11
C GLY A 133 -5.38 12.98 -9.51
N ALA A 134 -5.77 12.60 -10.73
CA ALA A 134 -7.17 12.58 -11.19
C ALA A 134 -7.84 11.21 -10.98
N GLY A 135 -7.20 10.29 -10.25
CA GLY A 135 -7.69 8.94 -9.97
C GLY A 135 -7.72 8.02 -11.18
N ARG A 136 -6.99 8.33 -12.27
CA ARG A 136 -6.87 7.45 -13.44
C ARG A 136 -5.75 6.45 -13.24
N SER A 137 -5.99 5.17 -13.56
CA SER A 137 -4.94 4.14 -13.53
C SER A 137 -3.87 4.39 -14.59
N LEU A 138 -2.63 4.49 -14.12
CA LEU A 138 -1.42 4.54 -14.94
C LEU A 138 -0.88 3.13 -15.21
N ALA A 139 -0.92 2.27 -14.18
CA ALA A 139 -0.58 0.86 -14.27
C ALA A 139 -1.50 0.02 -13.38
N ARG A 140 -1.70 -1.23 -13.77
CA ARG A 140 -2.55 -2.20 -13.07
C ARG A 140 -1.80 -3.53 -13.01
N PHE A 141 -1.77 -4.15 -11.83
CA PHE A 141 -1.21 -5.47 -11.59
C PHE A 141 -2.31 -6.37 -11.04
N GLY A 142 -2.81 -7.27 -11.87
CA GLY A 142 -3.92 -8.18 -11.55
C GLY A 142 -3.55 -9.65 -11.78
N SER A 143 -4.35 -10.55 -11.23
CA SER A 143 -4.19 -12.00 -11.43
C SER A 143 -4.79 -12.47 -12.77
N GLY A 144 -4.31 -13.60 -13.29
CA GLY A 144 -4.97 -14.31 -14.39
C GLY A 144 -6.35 -14.87 -13.98
N THR A 145 -7.12 -15.38 -14.96
CA THR A 145 -8.41 -16.01 -14.71
C THR A 145 -8.25 -17.52 -14.49
N GLY A 146 -8.71 -18.04 -13.36
CA GLY A 146 -8.81 -19.47 -13.06
C GLY A 146 -7.50 -20.13 -12.60
N GLY A 147 -7.59 -20.97 -11.56
CA GLY A 147 -6.47 -21.79 -11.05
C GLY A 147 -5.48 -21.06 -10.13
N THR A 148 -4.47 -21.81 -9.66
CA THR A 148 -3.34 -21.27 -8.88
C THR A 148 -2.41 -20.50 -9.81
N ILE A 149 -2.12 -19.25 -9.49
CA ILE A 149 -1.18 -18.43 -10.24
C ILE A 149 0.25 -18.81 -9.82
N VAL A 150 1.02 -19.39 -10.73
CA VAL A 150 2.41 -19.86 -10.48
C VAL A 150 3.46 -19.19 -11.38
N ASN A 151 3.02 -18.31 -12.29
CA ASN A 151 3.87 -17.57 -13.21
C ASN A 151 3.57 -16.07 -13.08
N SER A 152 4.59 -15.23 -13.21
CA SER A 152 4.52 -13.79 -12.94
C SER A 152 5.45 -12.98 -13.85
N LEU A 153 5.26 -11.66 -13.88
CA LEU A 153 6.18 -10.73 -14.53
C LEU A 153 7.29 -10.34 -13.55
N LEU A 154 8.55 -10.46 -13.97
CA LEU A 154 9.66 -9.82 -13.27
C LEU A 154 10.20 -8.64 -14.08
N VAL A 155 10.36 -7.50 -13.40
CA VAL A 155 11.13 -6.34 -13.89
C VAL A 155 12.37 -6.22 -13.02
N ARG A 156 13.55 -6.38 -13.62
CA ARG A 156 14.82 -6.49 -12.88
C ARG A 156 15.79 -5.39 -13.30
N ALA A 157 16.15 -4.54 -12.34
CA ALA A 157 17.27 -3.63 -12.47
C ALA A 157 18.59 -4.40 -12.62
N GLN A 158 19.58 -3.81 -13.27
CA GLN A 158 20.87 -4.46 -13.53
C GLN A 158 22.03 -3.57 -13.11
N SER A 159 23.21 -4.18 -12.99
CA SER A 159 24.46 -3.46 -12.79
C SER A 159 24.83 -2.59 -14.00
N SER A 160 25.71 -1.61 -13.78
CA SER A 160 26.21 -0.74 -14.85
C SER A 160 26.72 -1.54 -16.04
N GLY A 161 26.28 -1.15 -17.25
CA GLY A 161 26.64 -1.81 -18.50
C GLY A 161 25.76 -3.00 -18.91
N GLN A 162 24.81 -3.42 -18.06
CA GLN A 162 23.86 -4.49 -18.36
C GLN A 162 22.46 -3.93 -18.68
N PRO A 163 21.69 -4.56 -19.58
CA PRO A 163 20.36 -4.07 -19.97
C PRO A 163 19.31 -4.44 -18.91
N VAL A 164 18.49 -3.49 -18.48
CA VAL A 164 17.30 -3.77 -17.65
C VAL A 164 16.44 -4.85 -18.31
N GLN A 165 15.94 -5.79 -17.50
CA GLN A 165 15.21 -6.96 -18.00
C GLN A 165 13.73 -6.89 -17.61
N ILE A 166 12.88 -7.33 -18.53
CA ILE A 166 11.44 -7.58 -18.32
C ILE A 166 11.16 -8.96 -18.89
N TYR A 167 10.76 -9.92 -18.06
CA TYR A 167 10.56 -11.31 -18.49
C TYR A 167 9.57 -12.06 -17.60
N ALA A 168 9.05 -13.19 -18.11
CA ALA A 168 8.18 -14.09 -17.36
C ALA A 168 9.02 -15.01 -16.45
N GLU A 169 8.66 -15.10 -15.17
CA GLU A 169 9.30 -15.94 -14.17
C GLU A 169 8.23 -16.75 -13.42
N GLY A 170 8.49 -18.03 -13.15
CA GLY A 170 7.51 -18.90 -12.54
C GLY A 170 7.99 -20.33 -12.36
N ASN A 171 7.08 -21.20 -11.91
CA ASN A 171 7.36 -22.61 -11.69
C ASN A 171 7.40 -23.42 -12.98
N ASP A 172 6.69 -23.00 -14.03
CA ASP A 172 6.67 -23.74 -15.29
C ASP A 172 8.03 -23.65 -16.00
N ALA A 173 8.47 -24.77 -16.59
CA ALA A 173 9.81 -24.86 -17.20
C ALA A 173 9.99 -24.01 -18.46
N SER A 174 8.90 -23.60 -19.10
CA SER A 174 8.92 -22.75 -20.30
C SER A 174 7.66 -21.90 -20.33
N ILE A 175 7.84 -20.59 -20.36
CA ILE A 175 6.76 -19.61 -20.26
C ILE A 175 7.02 -18.50 -21.27
N ASP A 176 6.01 -18.17 -22.07
CA ASP A 176 6.06 -17.03 -22.97
C ASP A 176 5.77 -15.72 -22.24
N LEU A 177 6.44 -14.64 -22.64
CA LEU A 177 6.00 -13.29 -22.30
C LEU A 177 5.05 -12.78 -23.39
N ALA A 178 3.75 -12.79 -23.10
CA ALA A 178 2.74 -12.35 -24.03
C ALA A 178 2.51 -10.83 -23.98
N LEU A 179 2.58 -10.15 -25.14
CA LEU A 179 2.33 -8.72 -25.28
C LEU A 179 1.16 -8.47 -26.25
N TYR A 180 0.03 -7.98 -25.73
CA TYR A 180 -1.19 -7.76 -26.50
C TYR A 180 -1.61 -6.28 -26.49
N ALA A 181 -2.05 -5.78 -27.65
CA ALA A 181 -2.77 -4.52 -27.74
C ALA A 181 -4.27 -4.75 -27.55
N LYS A 182 -5.01 -3.72 -27.11
CA LYS A 182 -6.46 -3.80 -26.97
C LYS A 182 -7.15 -3.68 -28.34
N GLY A 183 -8.10 -4.59 -28.59
CA GLY A 183 -8.95 -4.58 -29.79
C GLY A 183 -8.24 -5.04 -31.06
N SER A 184 -9.01 -5.32 -32.11
CA SER A 184 -8.51 -5.93 -33.36
C SER A 184 -7.59 -5.04 -34.19
N ALA A 185 -7.68 -3.71 -34.03
CA ALA A 185 -6.81 -2.74 -34.72
C ALA A 185 -5.53 -2.38 -33.94
N GLY A 186 -5.46 -2.74 -32.65
CA GLY A 186 -4.29 -2.45 -31.81
C GLY A 186 -3.06 -3.25 -32.24
N ARG A 187 -1.87 -2.65 -32.15
CA ARG A 187 -0.59 -3.32 -32.40
C ARG A 187 0.44 -2.91 -31.34
N ILE A 188 1.37 -3.80 -31.02
CA ILE A 188 2.56 -3.46 -30.25
C ILE A 188 3.52 -2.69 -31.17
N ARG A 189 4.09 -1.59 -30.66
CA ARG A 189 5.05 -0.77 -31.41
C ARG A 189 6.47 -1.14 -31.01
N PHE A 190 7.36 -1.28 -32.00
CA PHE A 190 8.76 -1.60 -31.80
C PHE A 190 9.64 -0.66 -32.64
N GLY A 191 10.73 -0.16 -32.03
CA GLY A 191 11.83 0.52 -32.70
C GLY A 191 11.44 1.66 -33.66
N THR A 192 12.40 2.06 -34.50
CA THR A 192 12.19 3.00 -35.60
C THR A 192 12.31 2.24 -36.93
N PHE A 193 11.44 2.56 -37.89
CA PHE A 193 11.52 2.03 -39.25
C PHE A 193 12.58 2.79 -40.06
N THR A 194 13.49 2.06 -40.69
CA THR A 194 14.47 2.60 -41.64
C THR A 194 14.14 2.09 -43.03
N ALA A 195 13.87 3.00 -43.97
CA ALA A 195 13.53 2.66 -45.35
C ALA A 195 14.73 2.02 -46.09
N GLY A 196 14.45 0.98 -46.87
CA GLY A 196 15.39 0.34 -47.79
C GLY A 196 15.12 0.75 -49.23
N SER A 197 16.11 0.55 -50.11
CA SER A 197 15.95 0.69 -51.56
C SER A 197 15.72 -0.66 -52.27
N ASP A 198 15.46 -1.73 -51.51
CA ASP A 198 15.38 -3.10 -52.02
C ASP A 198 13.92 -3.52 -52.25
N ALA A 199 13.65 -4.16 -53.39
CA ALA A 199 12.31 -4.33 -53.92
C ALA A 199 11.43 -5.44 -53.28
N PRO A 200 11.93 -6.33 -52.40
CA PRO A 200 11.06 -7.14 -51.52
C PRO A 200 11.09 -6.67 -50.05
N VAL A 201 12.10 -5.90 -49.64
CA VAL A 201 12.26 -5.40 -48.27
C VAL A 201 12.22 -3.88 -48.29
N THR A 202 11.06 -3.34 -47.97
CA THR A 202 10.82 -1.88 -47.99
C THR A 202 11.51 -1.15 -46.84
N GLY A 203 11.99 -1.89 -45.83
CA GLY A 203 12.91 -1.39 -44.82
C GLY A 203 13.10 -2.36 -43.67
N PHE A 204 13.52 -1.87 -42.50
CA PHE A 204 13.74 -2.73 -41.33
C PHE A 204 13.51 -2.00 -40.01
N ILE A 205 13.29 -2.79 -38.96
CA ILE A 205 13.34 -2.37 -37.56
C ILE A 205 14.54 -3.06 -36.90
N GLU A 206 15.36 -2.32 -36.17
CA GLU A 206 16.49 -2.91 -35.45
C GLU A 206 16.07 -3.43 -34.07
N ILE A 207 16.57 -4.61 -33.73
CA ILE A 207 16.46 -5.21 -32.40
C ILE A 207 17.83 -5.75 -31.97
N ARG A 208 18.03 -6.01 -30.68
CA ARG A 208 19.19 -6.78 -30.22
C ARG A 208 18.75 -8.22 -29.93
N ASP A 209 19.57 -9.18 -30.33
CA ASP A 209 19.38 -10.57 -29.91
C ASP A 209 19.94 -10.82 -28.51
N SER A 210 19.81 -12.06 -28.02
CA SER A 210 20.30 -12.46 -26.69
C SER A 210 21.82 -12.36 -26.52
N SER A 211 22.57 -12.33 -27.62
CA SER A 211 24.02 -12.09 -27.61
C SER A 211 24.39 -10.60 -27.60
N GLY A 212 23.38 -9.71 -27.68
CA GLY A 212 23.55 -8.26 -27.76
C GLY A 212 23.82 -7.73 -29.17
N ALA A 213 23.90 -8.60 -30.18
CA ALA A 213 24.14 -8.20 -31.56
C ALA A 213 22.90 -7.53 -32.16
N LEU A 214 23.10 -6.46 -32.93
CA LEU A 214 22.01 -5.82 -33.67
C LEU A 214 21.55 -6.72 -34.81
N ARG A 215 20.24 -6.94 -34.88
CA ARG A 215 19.54 -7.66 -35.94
C ARG A 215 18.52 -6.74 -36.57
N LYS A 216 18.26 -6.97 -37.85
CA LYS A 216 17.23 -6.27 -38.61
C LYS A 216 16.04 -7.19 -38.78
N LEU A 217 14.89 -6.78 -38.28
CA LEU A 217 13.61 -7.35 -38.65
C LEU A 217 13.18 -6.70 -39.96
N ALA A 218 13.22 -7.47 -41.05
CA ALA A 218 12.83 -6.98 -42.38
C ALA A 218 11.34 -6.61 -42.39
N VAL A 219 11.03 -5.45 -42.95
CA VAL A 219 9.68 -5.00 -43.25
C VAL A 219 9.41 -5.30 -44.71
N ILE A 220 8.36 -6.07 -44.95
CA ILE A 220 7.84 -6.40 -46.27
C ILE A 220 6.55 -5.59 -46.44
N ALA A 221 6.37 -4.96 -47.59
CA ALA A 221 5.14 -4.26 -47.95
C ALA A 221 4.69 -4.66 -49.36
#